data_AF-A0A503X5J7-F1
#
_entry.id   AF-A0A503X5J7-F1
#
_cell.length_a   1.000
_cell.length_b   1.000
_cell.length_c   1.000
_cell.angle_alpha   90.00
_cell.angle_beta   90.00
_cell.angle_gamma   90.00
#
_symmetry.space_group_name_H-M   'P 1'
#
loop_
_entity.id
_entity.type
_entity.pdbx_description
1 polymer ?
#
loop_
_entity_poly.entity_id
_entity_poly.type
_entity_poly.pdbx_seq_one_letter_code
_entity_poly.pdbx_strand_id
1 'polypeptide(L)'
;MIEITRRSVLAIMAGGVASTGVAYAAVSSFSDEDLVRVTLEKYLGRLNMRIEHLQQFVLEFRNRNPWLFPSEKLGDAVTLLEKAKLGQARQLLPKQKQRDLRHFDRWVVAEFHMLTDYAWRSSPNDPIRFTGWQSCTNPFATLDPPKTA
;
A
#
# COMPACT_ATOMS: atom_id res chain seq x y z
N MET A 1 -18.77 -0.97 -14.09
CA MET A 1 -17.40 -1.11 -13.54
C MET A 1 -16.45 -0.85 -14.69
N ILE A 2 -15.65 0.22 -14.65
CA ILE A 2 -14.74 0.56 -15.74
C ILE A 2 -13.52 -0.35 -15.62
N GLU A 3 -13.29 -1.21 -16.61
CA GLU A 3 -12.07 -2.01 -16.69
C GLU A 3 -10.92 -1.10 -17.15
N ILE A 4 -10.00 -0.83 -16.23
CA ILE A 4 -8.79 -0.06 -16.51
C ILE A 4 -7.81 -0.97 -17.25
N THR A 5 -7.66 -0.77 -18.56
CA THR A 5 -6.70 -1.53 -19.37
C THR A 5 -5.41 -0.75 -19.58
N ARG A 6 -4.30 -1.46 -19.81
CA ARG A 6 -2.99 -0.85 -20.14
C ARG A 6 -3.08 0.08 -21.36
N ARG A 7 -3.91 -0.25 -22.35
CA ARG A 7 -4.13 0.57 -23.54
C ARG A 7 -4.85 1.88 -23.20
N SER A 8 -5.84 1.84 -22.31
CA SER A 8 -6.56 3.02 -21.85
C SER A 8 -5.61 4.02 -21.18
N VAL A 9 -4.74 3.54 -20.27
CA VAL A 9 -3.77 4.40 -19.57
C VAL A 9 -2.71 4.94 -20.53
N LEU A 10 -2.20 4.12 -21.46
CA LEU A 10 -1.26 4.58 -22.47
C LEU A 10 -1.89 5.60 -23.43
N ALA A 11 -3.17 5.47 -23.80
CA ALA A 11 -3.87 6.45 -24.63
C ALA A 11 -4.03 7.80 -23.90
N ILE A 12 -4.29 7.77 -22.59
CA ILE A 12 -4.33 8.99 -21.76
C ILE A 12 -2.94 9.65 -21.69
N MET A 13 -1.87 8.86 -21.50
CA MET A 13 -0.50 9.39 -21.47
C MET A 13 -0.03 9.89 -22.84
N ALA A 14 -0.40 9.22 -23.93
CA ALA A 14 -0.02 9.57 -25.29
C ALA A 14 -0.84 10.73 -25.88
N GLY A 15 -2.10 10.89 -25.47
CA GLY A 15 -2.94 12.03 -25.85
C GLY A 15 -2.50 13.37 -25.23
N GLY A 16 -1.59 13.34 -24.25
CA GLY A 16 -1.13 14.48 -23.47
C GLY A 16 -0.09 15.41 -24.12
N VAL A 17 -0.12 15.61 -25.45
CA VAL A 17 0.72 16.62 -26.13
C VAL A 17 -0.10 17.78 -26.72
N ALA A 18 -1.43 17.64 -26.83
CA ALA A 18 -2.28 18.74 -27.27
C ALA A 18 -3.00 19.35 -26.07
N SER A 19 -2.55 20.54 -25.66
CA SER A 19 -3.18 21.47 -24.70
C SER A 19 -3.18 21.07 -23.21
N THR A 20 -2.32 21.73 -22.45
CA THR A 20 -2.59 22.25 -21.10
C THR A 20 -3.46 21.39 -20.16
N GLY A 21 -2.80 20.60 -19.31
CA GLY A 21 -3.19 20.46 -17.89
C GLY A 21 -4.37 19.56 -17.50
N VAL A 22 -5.13 18.96 -18.41
CA VAL A 22 -6.32 18.17 -18.01
C VAL A 22 -6.46 16.86 -18.79
N ALA A 23 -5.76 15.82 -18.33
CA ALA A 23 -6.15 14.42 -18.59
C ALA A 23 -5.83 13.48 -17.42
N TYR A 24 -5.41 14.03 -16.27
CA TYR A 24 -5.08 13.23 -15.07
C TYR A 24 -6.25 13.11 -14.08
N ALA A 25 -7.39 13.78 -14.35
CA ALA A 25 -8.41 14.05 -13.34
C ALA A 25 -9.81 13.48 -13.66
N ALA A 26 -9.92 12.52 -14.58
CA ALA A 26 -11.20 11.90 -14.85
C ALA A 26 -11.20 10.43 -14.40
N VAL A 27 -12.01 10.17 -13.36
CA VAL A 27 -12.77 8.92 -13.10
C VAL A 27 -12.28 7.92 -12.04
N SER A 28 -11.36 8.24 -11.12
CA SER A 28 -11.28 7.45 -9.87
C SER A 28 -10.50 8.16 -8.77
N SER A 29 -11.18 8.59 -7.70
CA SER A 29 -10.56 8.75 -6.39
C SER A 29 -10.36 7.34 -5.83
N PHE A 30 -9.15 6.81 -5.92
CA PHE A 30 -8.84 5.53 -5.31
C PHE A 30 -8.79 5.71 -3.80
N SER A 31 -9.22 4.69 -3.06
CA SER A 31 -9.10 4.72 -1.61
C SER A 31 -7.67 4.45 -1.17
N ASP A 32 -7.36 4.81 0.08
CA ASP A 32 -6.14 4.38 0.76
C ASP A 32 -5.98 2.85 0.72
N GLU A 33 -7.10 2.12 0.77
CA GLU A 33 -7.13 0.65 0.68
C GLU A 33 -6.68 0.15 -0.69
N ASP A 34 -7.09 0.83 -1.77
CA ASP A 34 -6.64 0.51 -3.12
C ASP A 34 -5.14 0.73 -3.26
N LEU A 35 -4.62 1.87 -2.78
CA LEU A 35 -3.20 2.18 -2.82
C LEU A 35 -2.37 1.16 -2.03
N VAL A 36 -2.82 0.83 -0.82
CA VAL A 36 -2.16 -0.17 0.02
C VAL A 36 -2.21 -1.54 -0.63
N ARG A 37 -3.36 -1.96 -1.18
CA ARG A 37 -3.51 -3.25 -1.87
C ARG A 37 -2.56 -3.38 -3.04
N VAL A 38 -2.54 -2.41 -3.96
CA VAL A 38 -1.66 -2.51 -5.14
C VAL A 38 -0.19 -2.45 -4.75
N THR A 39 0.14 -1.72 -3.67
CA THR A 39 1.50 -1.65 -3.14
C THR A 39 1.92 -3.00 -2.57
N LEU A 40 1.09 -3.65 -1.77
CA LEU A 40 1.35 -4.98 -1.24
C LEU A 40 1.42 -6.02 -2.36
N GLU A 41 0.49 -6.01 -3.31
CA GLU A 41 0.45 -6.97 -4.43
C GLU A 41 1.68 -6.86 -5.35
N LYS A 42 2.23 -5.66 -5.49
CA LYS A 42 3.50 -5.44 -6.20
C LYS A 42 4.68 -6.19 -5.57
N TYR A 43 4.73 -6.32 -4.24
CA TYR A 43 5.86 -6.96 -3.54
C TYR A 43 5.58 -8.42 -3.15
N LEU A 44 4.34 -8.75 -2.82
CA LEU A 44 3.95 -10.03 -2.21
C LEU A 44 3.16 -10.94 -3.16
N GLY A 45 2.82 -10.45 -4.36
CA GLY A 45 1.92 -11.11 -5.29
C GLY A 45 0.45 -10.99 -4.87
N ARG A 46 -0.43 -11.75 -5.53
CA ARG A 46 -1.87 -11.70 -5.28
C ARG A 46 -2.17 -12.02 -3.81
N LEU A 47 -2.87 -11.11 -3.13
CA LEU A 47 -3.22 -11.29 -1.72
C LEU A 47 -4.51 -12.10 -1.62
N ASN A 48 -4.44 -13.27 -0.98
CA ASN A 48 -5.64 -13.96 -0.52
C ASN A 48 -6.06 -13.40 0.84
N MET A 49 -6.64 -12.21 0.86
CA MET A 49 -7.06 -11.52 2.08
C MET A 49 -8.50 -11.05 1.91
N ARG A 50 -9.33 -11.23 2.95
CA ARG A 50 -10.69 -10.68 2.94
C ARG A 50 -10.64 -9.16 3.04
N ILE A 51 -11.65 -8.50 2.49
CA ILE A 51 -11.70 -7.03 2.44
C ILE A 51 -11.70 -6.42 3.84
N GLU A 52 -12.37 -7.05 4.80
CA GLU A 52 -12.51 -6.52 6.16
C GLU A 52 -11.15 -6.48 6.89
N HIS A 53 -10.32 -7.50 6.70
CA HIS A 53 -8.98 -7.53 7.27
C HIS A 53 -8.05 -6.50 6.62
N LEU A 54 -8.18 -6.30 5.30
CA LEU A 54 -7.41 -5.25 4.63
C LEU A 54 -7.81 -3.87 5.15
N GLN A 55 -9.11 -3.63 5.35
CA GLN A 55 -9.63 -2.39 5.91
C GLN A 55 -9.10 -2.13 7.33
N GLN A 56 -9.11 -3.16 8.18
CA GLN A 56 -8.53 -3.08 9.52
C GLN A 56 -7.03 -2.75 9.47
N PHE A 57 -6.27 -3.42 8.60
CA PHE A 57 -4.86 -3.12 8.41
C PHE A 57 -4.62 -1.67 7.98
N VAL A 58 -5.35 -1.19 6.97
CA VAL A 58 -5.20 0.17 6.43
C VAL A 58 -5.54 1.22 7.49
N LEU A 59 -6.62 1.00 8.25
CA LEU A 59 -7.01 1.87 9.34
C LEU A 59 -5.92 1.95 10.42
N GLU A 60 -5.40 0.81 10.86
CA GLU A 60 -4.37 0.74 11.89
C GLU A 60 -3.07 1.41 11.40
N PHE A 61 -2.66 1.11 10.17
CA PHE A 61 -1.47 1.68 9.53
C PHE A 61 -1.59 3.21 9.43
N ARG A 62 -2.76 3.73 9.03
CA ARG A 62 -3.03 5.17 8.93
C ARG A 62 -3.04 5.86 10.28
N ASN A 63 -3.63 5.24 11.29
CA ASN A 63 -3.67 5.78 12.64
C ASN A 63 -2.25 5.93 13.22
N ARG A 64 -1.38 4.97 12.94
CA ARG A 64 0.00 4.97 13.43
C ARG A 64 0.94 5.86 12.63
N ASN A 65 0.69 5.98 11.32
CA ASN A 65 1.60 6.66 10.40
C ASN A 65 0.89 7.66 9.46
N PRO A 66 0.17 8.66 9.98
CA PRO A 66 -0.59 9.59 9.14
C PRO A 66 0.29 10.41 8.17
N TRP A 67 1.57 10.60 8.48
CA TRP A 67 2.53 11.35 7.65
C TRP A 67 3.11 10.56 6.48
N LEU A 68 2.89 9.25 6.40
CA LEU A 68 3.46 8.41 5.34
C LEU A 68 2.61 8.41 4.06
N PHE A 69 1.33 8.73 4.16
CA PHE A 69 0.43 8.69 3.01
C PHE A 69 0.82 9.76 1.98
N PRO A 70 0.96 9.40 0.69
CA PRO A 70 1.16 10.39 -0.34
C PRO A 70 -0.07 11.30 -0.46
N SER A 71 0.10 12.48 -1.06
CA SER A 71 -1.04 13.33 -1.43
C SER A 71 -2.02 12.55 -2.32
N GLU A 72 -3.33 12.78 -2.16
CA GLU A 72 -4.41 12.12 -2.89
C GLU A 72 -4.10 11.94 -4.39
N LYS A 73 -3.78 13.03 -5.11
CA LYS A 73 -3.43 12.99 -6.54
C LYS A 73 -2.27 12.04 -6.88
N LEU A 74 -1.27 11.96 -6.00
CA LEU A 74 -0.12 11.08 -6.18
C LEU A 74 -0.47 9.62 -5.82
N GLY A 75 -1.31 9.42 -4.80
CA GLY A 75 -1.87 8.10 -4.48
C GLY A 75 -2.70 7.54 -5.63
N ASP A 76 -3.59 8.36 -6.19
CA ASP A 76 -4.42 8.00 -7.35
C ASP A 76 -3.57 7.65 -8.58
N ALA A 77 -2.60 8.53 -8.88
CA ALA A 77 -1.65 8.36 -9.96
C ALA A 77 -0.95 7.01 -9.90
N VAL A 78 -0.37 6.73 -8.74
CA VAL A 78 0.39 5.52 -8.49
C VAL A 78 -0.50 4.30 -8.55
N THR A 79 -1.69 4.38 -7.97
CA THR A 79 -2.66 3.27 -7.97
C THR A 79 -3.06 2.89 -9.38
N LEU A 80 -3.37 3.89 -10.22
CA LEU A 80 -3.68 3.69 -11.63
C LEU A 80 -2.52 3.02 -12.39
N LEU A 81 -1.30 3.53 -12.20
CA LEU A 81 -0.10 3.02 -12.86
C LEU A 81 0.18 1.56 -12.47
N GLU A 82 0.04 1.21 -11.19
CA GLU A 82 0.22 -0.18 -10.75
C GLU A 82 -0.86 -1.10 -11.30
N LYS A 83 -2.15 -0.71 -11.24
CA LYS A 83 -3.25 -1.49 -11.83
C LYS A 83 -3.03 -1.73 -13.34
N ALA A 84 -2.47 -0.76 -14.05
CA ALA A 84 -2.15 -0.86 -15.47
C ALA A 84 -0.83 -1.61 -15.79
N LYS A 85 -0.12 -2.13 -14.77
CA LYS A 85 1.22 -2.75 -14.90
C LYS A 85 2.27 -1.80 -15.51
N LEU A 86 2.15 -0.52 -15.21
CA LEU A 86 3.05 0.57 -15.63
C LEU A 86 3.80 1.17 -14.44
N GLY A 87 3.96 0.44 -13.33
CA GLY A 87 4.63 0.91 -12.11
C GLY A 87 6.07 1.41 -12.32
N GLN A 88 6.75 0.98 -13.39
CA GLN A 88 8.07 1.51 -13.79
C GLN A 88 8.04 3.02 -14.10
N ALA A 89 6.89 3.57 -14.50
CA ALA A 89 6.71 5.00 -14.74
C ALA A 89 6.94 5.87 -13.48
N ARG A 90 6.93 5.26 -12.27
CA ARG A 90 7.33 5.95 -11.03
C ARG A 90 8.75 6.54 -11.13
N GLN A 91 9.63 5.98 -11.96
CA GLN A 91 11.00 6.49 -12.18
C GLN A 91 11.04 7.86 -12.87
N LEU A 92 9.96 8.26 -13.53
CA LEU A 92 9.83 9.57 -14.19
C LEU A 92 9.45 10.68 -13.21
N LEU A 93 9.02 10.33 -11.98
CA LEU A 93 8.65 11.31 -10.97
C LEU A 93 9.88 12.09 -10.47
N PRO A 94 9.70 13.30 -9.92
CA PRO A 94 10.77 14.02 -9.24
C PRO A 94 11.41 13.17 -8.13
N LYS A 95 12.74 13.29 -7.95
CA LYS A 95 13.52 12.46 -7.02
C LYS A 95 12.94 12.42 -5.60
N GLN A 96 12.40 13.53 -5.11
CA GLN A 96 11.79 13.59 -3.78
C GLN A 96 10.54 12.70 -3.71
N LYS A 97 9.60 12.83 -4.65
CA LYS A 97 8.39 12.00 -4.71
C LYS A 97 8.72 10.51 -4.83
N GLN A 98 9.77 10.17 -5.57
CA GLN A 98 10.23 8.79 -5.61
C GLN A 98 10.72 8.28 -4.24
N ARG A 99 11.41 9.12 -3.45
CA ARG A 99 11.85 8.76 -2.09
C ARG A 99 10.64 8.58 -1.17
N ASP A 100 9.69 9.51 -1.22
CA ASP A 100 8.47 9.47 -0.41
C ASP A 100 7.68 8.18 -0.69
N LEU A 101 7.48 7.83 -1.97
CA LEU A 101 6.81 6.59 -2.36
C LEU A 101 7.58 5.33 -1.95
N ARG A 102 8.91 5.31 -2.07
CA ARG A 102 9.72 4.19 -1.57
C ARG A 102 9.64 4.04 -0.06
N HIS A 103 9.54 5.15 0.66
CA HIS A 103 9.39 5.15 2.10
C HIS A 103 8.03 4.56 2.49
N PHE A 104 6.95 5.04 1.86
CA PHE A 104 5.61 4.49 1.99
C PHE A 104 5.58 2.98 1.68
N ASP A 105 6.08 2.55 0.51
CA ASP A 105 6.13 1.15 0.09
C ASP A 105 6.80 0.27 1.16
N ARG A 106 7.95 0.71 1.70
CA ARG A 106 8.70 -0.04 2.71
C ARG A 106 7.94 -0.18 4.03
N TRP A 107 7.32 0.89 4.50
CA TRP A 107 6.55 0.88 5.74
C TRP A 107 5.30 0.03 5.63
N VAL A 108 4.57 0.13 4.52
CA VAL A 108 3.39 -0.71 4.26
C VAL A 108 3.78 -2.19 4.30
N VAL A 109 4.85 -2.58 3.61
CA VAL A 109 5.30 -3.98 3.60
C VAL A 109 5.79 -4.42 4.99
N ALA A 110 6.54 -3.57 5.69
CA ALA A 110 7.05 -3.90 7.03
C ALA A 110 5.90 -4.10 8.03
N GLU A 111 4.98 -3.14 8.14
CA GLU A 111 3.86 -3.25 9.06
C GLU A 111 2.90 -4.37 8.69
N PHE A 112 2.74 -4.67 7.40
CA PHE A 112 1.94 -5.81 6.97
C PHE A 112 2.49 -7.13 7.53
N HIS A 113 3.81 -7.31 7.54
CA HIS A 113 4.41 -8.49 8.18
C HIS A 113 4.27 -8.51 9.70
N MET A 114 4.14 -7.35 10.35
CA MET A 114 4.00 -7.26 11.81
C MET A 114 2.56 -7.39 12.30
N LEU A 115 1.60 -6.90 11.51
CA LEU A 115 0.19 -6.77 11.89
C LEU A 115 -0.71 -7.84 11.28
N THR A 116 -0.15 -8.74 10.49
CA THR A 116 -0.88 -9.85 9.86
C THR A 116 -0.17 -11.17 10.09
N ASP A 117 -0.89 -12.26 9.84
CA ASP A 117 -0.34 -13.60 9.89
C ASP A 117 0.46 -14.00 8.62
N TYR A 118 0.72 -13.07 7.70
CA TYR A 118 1.30 -13.35 6.38
C TYR A 118 2.55 -14.24 6.43
N ALA A 119 3.45 -13.99 7.39
CA ALA A 119 4.73 -14.69 7.53
C ALA A 119 4.61 -16.10 8.15
N TRP A 120 3.50 -16.42 8.82
CA TRP A 120 3.27 -17.72 9.46
C TRP A 120 2.43 -18.68 8.61
N ARG A 121 2.10 -18.29 7.38
CA ARG A 121 1.31 -19.10 6.45
C ARG A 121 2.13 -20.28 5.95
N SER A 122 1.45 -21.42 5.79
CA SER A 122 2.06 -22.67 5.31
C SER A 122 2.02 -22.77 3.78
N SER A 123 1.06 -22.08 3.15
CA SER A 123 0.88 -22.04 1.70
C SER A 123 0.62 -20.60 1.22
N PRO A 124 1.06 -20.23 0.00
CA PRO A 124 0.72 -18.94 -0.62
C PRO A 124 -0.80 -18.69 -0.72
N ASN A 125 -1.57 -19.78 -0.81
CA ASN A 125 -3.03 -19.73 -0.93
C ASN A 125 -3.75 -19.62 0.43
N ASP A 126 -3.04 -19.68 1.55
CA ASP A 126 -3.68 -19.54 2.86
C ASP A 126 -4.24 -18.11 3.02
N PRO A 127 -5.46 -17.96 3.57
CA PRO A 127 -6.07 -16.66 3.78
C PRO A 127 -5.25 -15.87 4.80
N ILE A 128 -4.91 -14.64 4.45
CA ILE A 128 -4.21 -13.69 5.31
C ILE A 128 -5.25 -13.01 6.22
N ARG A 129 -4.90 -12.89 7.50
CA ARG A 129 -5.72 -12.24 8.52
C ARG A 129 -4.95 -11.11 9.18
N PHE A 130 -5.66 -10.04 9.46
CA PHE A 130 -5.17 -8.99 10.33
C PHE A 130 -5.20 -9.51 11.77
N THR A 131 -4.04 -9.47 12.44
CA THR A 131 -3.86 -9.91 13.83
C THR A 131 -3.74 -8.75 14.81
N GLY A 132 -3.63 -7.51 14.31
CA GLY A 132 -3.36 -6.33 15.12
C GLY A 132 -1.93 -6.30 15.64
N TRP A 133 -1.63 -5.28 16.45
CA TRP A 133 -0.34 -5.18 17.11
C TRP A 133 -0.24 -6.24 18.20
N GLN A 134 0.61 -7.23 17.97
CA GLN A 134 0.98 -8.17 19.03
C GLN A 134 2.13 -7.55 19.81
N SER A 135 1.94 -7.38 21.12
CA SER A 135 3.08 -7.10 22.00
C SER A 135 4.12 -8.18 21.76
N CYS A 136 5.33 -7.80 21.34
CA CYS A 136 6.48 -8.70 21.34
C CYS A 136 6.84 -9.00 22.79
N THR A 137 6.04 -9.81 23.46
CA THR A 137 6.36 -10.34 24.77
C THR A 137 7.40 -11.41 24.50
N ASN A 138 8.66 -11.10 24.78
CA ASN A 138 9.71 -12.11 24.75
C ASN A 138 9.30 -13.21 25.75
N PRO A 139 9.05 -14.47 25.31
CA PRO A 139 8.62 -15.54 26.21
C PRO A 139 9.69 -15.90 27.25
N PHE A 140 10.91 -15.40 27.08
CA PHE A 140 12.03 -15.53 28.02
C PHE A 140 12.30 -14.26 28.83
N ALA A 141 11.56 -13.17 28.64
CA ALA A 141 11.73 -11.97 29.46
C ALA A 141 10.96 -12.11 30.78
N THR A 142 11.69 -12.27 31.87
CA THR A 142 11.16 -12.14 33.23
C THR A 142 11.03 -10.65 33.55
N LEU A 143 9.79 -10.14 33.59
CA LEU A 143 9.50 -8.79 34.07
C LEU A 143 9.31 -8.85 35.59
N ASP A 144 10.40 -8.95 36.34
CA ASP A 144 10.32 -8.90 37.80
C ASP A 144 9.78 -7.52 38.23
N PRO A 145 8.78 -7.44 39.12
CA PRO A 145 8.28 -6.17 39.60
C PRO A 145 9.40 -5.40 40.31
N PRO A 146 9.45 -4.06 40.17
CA PRO A 146 10.46 -3.25 40.85
C PRO A 146 10.38 -3.51 42.35
N LYS A 147 11.50 -3.94 42.94
CA LYS A 147 11.62 -4.03 44.39
C LYS A 147 11.48 -2.62 44.94
N THR A 148 10.33 -2.31 45.51
CA THR A 148 10.15 -1.12 46.32
C THR A 148 11.20 -1.17 47.43
N ALA A 149 12.08 -0.16 47.43
CA ALA A 149 13.14 0.04 48.43
C ALA A 149 12.57 0.44 49.79
#